data_AF-A0AA86NBH5-F1
#
_entry.id   AF-A0AA86NBH5-F1
#
_cell.length_a   1.000
_cell.length_b   1.000
_cell.length_c   1.000
_cell.angle_alpha   90.00
_cell.angle_beta   90.00
_cell.angle_gamma   90.00
#
_symmetry.space_group_name_H-M   'P 1'
#
loop_
_entity.id
_entity.type
_entity.pdbx_description
1 polymer ?
#
loop_
_entity_poly.entity_id
_entity_poly.type
_entity_poly.pdbx_seq_one_letter_code
_entity_poly.pdbx_strand_id
1 'polypeptide(L)'
;MSCQHQKVNSRDQLCMQCFTRIELQQMQLNYELQGQFYINKSAMAKKHQMQATLLQKSNKYQLFLDIDNTMLEASWRDQKAVSDQDRLLARFDQLQKENPESPWQEIYKRYYVDISQFNIALFGDVIHIEMRPGMLDFLLATVPHLQINISTTGTTDYAQAILKVLDPLSKLFKQIIAREQQKTVSEISTRSLQLINDPILAQTTLKQFYSTNKQVLERTFAFDDNVVVWRQAECENVFKSIVFGEFNGNEHQSMTYSELSRVFVNRSYYDLNFLSELQLKSLLKVLQEMIHVRKQAHVIRNEVLGGRKFYFEGYPENAIAKRLVEEHGGEIISLEQYTESKTDRNVFKVAFKHKYEDEIINQFTEHVKPKMKEHIAPNAIQNELTKGKGEVSNIHYLLFGETDDREELKEIREFFQKIENVVDEHFIVTSCYLFKIQDQMWWQAKFMR
;
A
#
# COMPACT_ATOMS: atom_id res chain seq x y z
N MET A 1 -16.38 30.88 33.95
CA MET A 1 -16.06 30.09 32.74
C MET A 1 -14.82 29.25 33.04
N SER A 2 -14.92 27.91 33.10
CA SER A 2 -13.77 27.04 33.39
C SER A 2 -13.08 26.62 32.11
N CYS A 3 -12.14 27.43 31.61
CA CYS A 3 -11.29 27.01 30.49
C CYS A 3 -10.29 25.96 30.98
N GLN A 4 -10.25 24.79 30.33
CA GLN A 4 -9.28 23.72 30.63
C GLN A 4 -7.97 23.86 29.82
N HIS A 5 -7.79 24.98 29.12
CA HIS A 5 -6.62 25.26 28.29
C HIS A 5 -6.29 24.13 27.31
N GLN A 6 -7.29 23.59 26.61
CA GLN A 6 -7.08 22.39 25.78
C GLN A 6 -6.16 22.63 24.57
N LYS A 7 -6.11 23.86 24.07
CA LYS A 7 -5.34 24.26 22.89
C LYS A 7 -4.66 25.61 23.14
N VAL A 8 -3.36 25.66 22.90
CA VAL A 8 -2.47 26.80 23.16
C VAL A 8 -1.68 27.10 21.89
N ASN A 9 -1.51 28.36 21.51
CA ASN A 9 -0.70 28.73 20.35
C ASN A 9 0.79 28.61 20.68
N SER A 10 1.56 27.98 19.79
CA SER A 10 2.96 27.67 20.06
C SER A 10 3.86 28.90 20.05
N ARG A 11 3.48 29.98 19.36
CA ARG A 11 4.27 31.20 19.24
C ARG A 11 4.17 32.09 20.48
N ASP A 12 2.96 32.30 20.98
CA ASP A 12 2.68 33.27 22.07
C ASP A 12 2.34 32.61 23.41
N GLN A 13 2.20 31.28 23.41
CA GLN A 13 1.86 30.46 24.58
C GLN A 13 0.50 30.82 25.18
N LEU A 14 -0.40 31.39 24.37
CA LEU A 14 -1.74 31.78 24.81
C LEU A 14 -2.74 30.68 24.50
N CYS A 15 -3.60 30.38 25.47
CA CYS A 15 -4.76 29.54 25.24
C CYS A 15 -5.67 30.18 24.20
N MET A 16 -6.06 29.41 23.17
CA MET A 16 -6.90 29.89 22.08
C MET A 16 -8.35 30.23 22.49
N GLN A 17 -8.76 29.86 23.71
CA GLN A 17 -10.13 30.06 24.19
C GLN A 17 -10.24 31.19 25.22
N CYS A 18 -9.33 31.24 26.19
CA CYS A 18 -9.38 32.24 27.28
C CYS A 18 -8.22 33.22 27.25
N PHE A 19 -7.30 33.10 26.28
CA PHE A 19 -6.12 33.96 26.12
C PHE A 19 -5.18 33.97 27.33
N THR A 20 -5.34 33.02 28.26
CA THR A 20 -4.40 32.85 29.39
C THR A 20 -3.07 32.31 28.87
N ARG A 21 -1.97 32.94 29.28
CA ARG A 21 -0.62 32.46 28.99
C ARG A 21 -0.31 31.21 29.82
N ILE A 22 0.16 30.16 29.18
CA ILE A 22 0.57 28.91 29.81
C ILE A 22 2.09 28.90 29.91
N GLU A 23 2.62 28.63 31.10
CA GLU A 23 4.06 28.61 31.32
C GLU A 23 4.74 27.49 30.53
N LEU A 24 5.97 27.75 30.06
CA LEU A 24 6.75 26.82 29.24
C LEU A 24 6.93 25.44 29.91
N GLN A 25 7.15 25.41 31.23
CA GLN A 25 7.27 24.16 31.99
C GLN A 25 5.96 23.35 31.96
N GLN A 26 4.82 24.03 32.13
CA GLN A 26 3.51 23.39 32.02
C GLN A 26 3.23 22.89 30.60
N MET A 27 3.64 23.63 29.57
CA MET A 27 3.54 23.20 28.18
C MET A 27 4.34 21.91 27.92
N GLN A 28 5.60 21.84 28.37
CA GLN A 28 6.45 20.66 28.19
C GLN A 28 5.89 19.41 28.88
N LEU A 29 5.34 19.58 30.09
CA LEU A 29 4.80 18.46 30.85
C LEU A 29 3.46 17.99 30.30
N ASN A 30 2.53 18.92 30.11
CA ASN A 30 1.10 18.60 29.93
C ASN A 30 0.60 18.74 28.49
N TYR A 31 1.44 19.18 27.56
CA TYR A 31 1.03 19.43 26.19
C TYR A 31 1.95 18.74 25.19
N GLU A 32 1.39 18.49 24.02
CA GLU A 32 2.09 17.97 22.85
C GLU A 32 1.92 18.98 21.72
N LEU A 33 3.02 19.33 21.06
CA LEU A 33 2.95 20.23 19.90
C LEU A 33 2.26 19.47 18.76
N GLN A 34 1.35 20.13 18.05
CA GLN A 34 0.67 19.66 16.85
C GLN A 34 0.55 20.83 15.86
N GLY A 35 1.45 20.87 14.88
CA GLY A 35 1.59 22.03 13.99
C GLY A 35 1.92 23.31 14.77
N GLN A 36 1.08 24.34 14.63
CA GLN A 36 1.26 25.64 15.32
C GLN A 36 0.61 25.72 16.71
N PHE A 37 0.15 24.60 17.27
CA PHE A 37 -0.57 24.59 18.55
C PHE A 37 -0.04 23.51 19.48
N TYR A 38 0.04 23.81 20.77
CA TYR A 38 0.18 22.83 21.84
C TYR A 38 -1.21 22.33 22.25
N ILE A 39 -1.42 21.01 22.23
CA ILE A 39 -2.66 20.36 22.66
C ILE A 39 -2.42 19.67 24.00
N ASN A 40 -3.32 19.88 24.94
CA ASN A 40 -3.21 19.26 26.26
C ASN A 40 -3.32 17.73 26.16
N LYS A 41 -2.33 16.99 26.68
CA LYS A 41 -2.23 15.52 26.65
C LYS A 41 -3.45 14.84 27.27
N SER A 42 -4.00 15.40 28.35
CA SER A 42 -5.22 14.85 28.97
C SER A 42 -6.46 15.04 28.10
N ALA A 43 -6.52 16.16 27.35
CA ALA A 43 -7.59 16.40 26.38
C ALA A 43 -7.47 15.46 25.17
N MET A 44 -6.24 15.20 24.68
CA MET A 44 -5.97 14.19 23.66
C MET A 44 -6.37 12.79 24.12
N ALA A 45 -5.96 12.38 25.32
CA ALA A 45 -6.33 11.08 25.88
C ALA A 45 -7.86 10.92 25.99
N LYS A 46 -8.57 11.96 26.46
CA LYS A 46 -10.04 11.97 26.47
C LYS A 46 -10.64 11.88 25.07
N LYS A 47 -10.07 12.59 24.09
CA LYS A 47 -10.51 12.52 22.69
C LYS A 47 -10.32 11.10 22.13
N HIS A 48 -9.17 10.47 22.36
CA HIS A 48 -8.90 9.09 21.92
C HIS A 48 -9.81 8.09 22.63
N GLN A 49 -10.07 8.27 23.92
CA GLN A 49 -11.01 7.42 24.67
C GLN A 49 -12.44 7.57 24.15
N MET A 50 -12.86 8.80 23.82
CA MET A 50 -14.17 9.06 23.22
C MET A 50 -14.27 8.42 21.82
N GLN A 51 -13.24 8.56 21.00
CA GLN A 51 -13.18 7.91 19.68
C GLN A 51 -13.21 6.38 19.79
N ALA A 52 -12.45 5.80 20.72
CA ALA A 52 -12.49 4.38 21.04
C ALA A 52 -13.91 3.93 21.42
N THR A 53 -14.57 4.71 22.29
CA THR A 53 -15.96 4.44 22.72
C THR A 53 -16.93 4.53 21.54
N LEU A 54 -16.76 5.49 20.63
CA LEU A 54 -17.59 5.63 19.44
C LEU A 54 -17.39 4.48 18.45
N LEU A 55 -16.15 4.04 18.24
CA LEU A 55 -15.84 2.86 17.41
C LEU A 55 -16.46 1.58 18.00
N GLN A 56 -16.37 1.40 19.32
CA GLN A 56 -17.00 0.27 20.02
C GLN A 56 -18.52 0.30 19.91
N LYS A 57 -19.14 1.46 20.15
CA LYS A 57 -20.61 1.62 20.07
C LYS A 57 -21.16 1.46 18.65
N SER A 58 -20.43 1.92 17.65
CA SER A 58 -20.82 1.78 16.24
C SER A 58 -20.53 0.40 15.67
N ASN A 59 -19.79 -0.44 16.42
CA ASN A 59 -19.26 -1.71 15.96
C ASN A 59 -18.50 -1.62 14.62
N LYS A 60 -17.83 -0.49 14.38
CA LYS A 60 -17.02 -0.26 13.20
C LYS A 60 -15.55 -0.58 13.45
N TYR A 61 -14.83 -0.85 12.37
CA TYR A 61 -13.37 -0.89 12.34
C TYR A 61 -12.82 0.46 11.89
N GLN A 62 -11.56 0.72 12.22
CA GLN A 62 -10.84 1.92 11.80
C GLN A 62 -9.85 1.56 10.68
N LEU A 63 -9.99 2.22 9.54
CA LEU A 63 -9.02 2.15 8.45
C LEU A 63 -8.21 3.44 8.41
N PHE A 64 -6.89 3.31 8.37
CA PHE A 64 -6.00 4.36 7.91
C PHE A 64 -5.61 4.09 6.46
N LEU A 65 -5.96 5.01 5.58
CA LEU A 65 -5.76 4.88 4.15
C LEU A 65 -4.75 5.94 3.68
N ASP A 66 -3.69 5.51 3.02
CA ASP A 66 -2.80 6.43 2.32
C ASP A 66 -3.38 6.90 0.98
N ILE A 67 -2.91 8.06 0.51
CA ILE A 67 -3.34 8.68 -0.74
C ILE A 67 -2.43 8.22 -1.89
N ASP A 68 -1.19 8.66 -1.87
CA ASP A 68 -0.27 8.58 -3.01
C ASP A 68 0.15 7.12 -3.21
N ASN A 69 0.12 6.63 -4.45
CA ASN A 69 0.44 5.25 -4.81
C ASN A 69 -0.41 4.16 -4.13
N THR A 70 -1.40 4.53 -3.33
CA THR A 70 -2.29 3.60 -2.64
C THR A 70 -3.72 3.75 -3.16
N MET A 71 -4.24 4.98 -3.10
CA MET A 71 -5.59 5.34 -3.55
C MET A 71 -5.59 5.95 -4.95
N LEU A 72 -4.52 6.66 -5.30
CA LEU A 72 -4.39 7.39 -6.54
C LEU A 72 -2.94 7.61 -6.91
N GLU A 73 -2.70 7.94 -8.16
CA GLU A 73 -1.44 8.48 -8.66
C GLU A 73 -1.57 10.00 -8.82
N ALA A 74 -0.57 10.74 -8.35
CA ALA A 74 -0.46 12.17 -8.57
C ALA A 74 0.77 12.50 -9.41
N SER A 75 0.58 13.26 -10.48
CA SER A 75 1.65 13.70 -11.38
C SER A 75 1.54 15.21 -11.64
N TRP A 76 2.69 15.89 -11.64
CA TRP A 76 2.75 17.30 -12.01
C TRP A 76 2.68 17.39 -13.53
N ARG A 77 1.68 18.08 -14.07
CA ARG A 77 1.53 18.30 -15.52
C ARG A 77 1.92 19.72 -15.90
N ASP A 78 2.04 19.94 -17.21
CA ASP A 78 2.31 21.23 -17.84
C ASP A 78 1.44 22.36 -17.23
N GLN A 79 2.05 23.51 -16.97
CA GLN A 79 1.46 24.68 -16.30
C GLN A 79 0.21 25.25 -17.01
N LYS A 80 -0.08 24.77 -18.23
CA LYS A 80 -1.27 25.13 -19.01
C LYS A 80 -2.52 24.31 -18.67
N ALA A 81 -2.40 23.26 -17.86
CA ALA A 81 -3.56 22.52 -17.40
C ALA A 81 -4.49 23.42 -16.56
N VAL A 82 -5.80 23.17 -16.61
CA VAL A 82 -6.80 23.90 -15.83
C VAL A 82 -7.35 22.95 -14.77
N SER A 83 -7.54 23.46 -13.56
CA SER A 83 -8.17 22.70 -12.47
C SER A 83 -9.59 22.27 -12.85
N ASP A 84 -9.92 21.01 -12.62
CA ASP A 84 -11.25 20.44 -12.84
C ASP A 84 -12.17 20.62 -11.63
N GLN A 85 -11.64 21.11 -10.51
CA GLN A 85 -12.30 21.04 -9.20
C GLN A 85 -13.70 21.66 -9.20
N ASP A 86 -13.84 22.90 -9.69
CA ASP A 86 -15.14 23.59 -9.68
C ASP A 86 -16.14 22.98 -10.67
N ARG A 87 -15.65 22.48 -11.83
CA ARG A 87 -16.47 21.76 -12.82
C ARG A 87 -17.04 20.47 -12.21
N LEU A 88 -16.20 19.70 -11.52
CA LEU A 88 -16.60 18.44 -10.89
C LEU A 88 -17.56 18.66 -9.72
N LEU A 89 -17.33 19.68 -8.89
CA LEU A 89 -18.25 20.05 -7.81
C LEU A 89 -19.61 20.50 -8.36
N ALA A 90 -19.63 21.32 -9.42
CA ALA A 90 -20.87 21.72 -10.07
C ALA A 90 -21.60 20.51 -10.68
N ARG A 91 -20.87 19.54 -11.24
CA ARG A 91 -21.42 18.29 -11.76
C ARG A 91 -22.03 17.44 -10.64
N PHE A 92 -21.36 17.35 -9.50
CA PHE A 92 -21.89 16.65 -8.33
C PHE A 92 -23.19 17.29 -7.84
N ASP A 93 -23.23 18.62 -7.67
CA ASP A 93 -24.43 19.37 -7.28
C ASP A 93 -25.58 19.18 -8.28
N GLN A 94 -25.27 19.14 -9.58
CA GLN A 94 -26.25 18.85 -10.62
C GLN A 94 -26.83 17.44 -10.45
N LEU A 95 -25.99 16.42 -10.25
CA LEU A 95 -26.45 15.04 -10.04
C LEU A 95 -27.35 14.92 -8.80
N GLN A 96 -27.06 15.65 -7.74
CA GLN A 96 -27.92 15.72 -6.55
C GLN A 96 -29.29 16.33 -6.86
N LYS A 97 -29.31 17.44 -7.61
CA LYS A 97 -30.56 18.12 -8.00
C LYS A 97 -31.41 17.28 -8.95
N GLU A 98 -30.76 16.55 -9.86
CA GLU A 98 -31.42 15.63 -10.80
C GLU A 98 -31.99 14.39 -10.09
N ASN A 99 -31.43 14.01 -8.92
CA ASN A 99 -31.78 12.77 -8.21
C ASN A 99 -31.89 13.01 -6.68
N PRO A 100 -32.78 13.89 -6.21
CA PRO A 100 -32.83 14.31 -4.80
C PRO A 100 -33.19 13.17 -3.83
N GLU A 101 -33.93 12.17 -4.32
CA GLU A 101 -34.35 11.00 -3.54
C GLU A 101 -33.35 9.84 -3.60
N SER A 102 -32.34 9.91 -4.49
CA SER A 102 -31.34 8.84 -4.59
C SER A 102 -30.45 8.82 -3.35
N PRO A 103 -30.16 7.62 -2.79
CA PRO A 103 -29.11 7.48 -1.78
C PRO A 103 -27.80 8.10 -2.26
N TRP A 104 -27.08 8.78 -1.36
CA TRP A 104 -25.84 9.49 -1.71
C TRP A 104 -24.80 8.57 -2.37
N GLN A 105 -24.79 7.27 -2.06
CA GLN A 105 -23.90 6.29 -2.70
C GLN A 105 -24.17 6.13 -4.19
N GLU A 106 -25.44 6.19 -4.63
CA GLU A 106 -25.79 6.10 -6.06
C GLU A 106 -25.32 7.35 -6.81
N ILE A 107 -25.44 8.52 -6.18
CA ILE A 107 -24.93 9.79 -6.71
C ILE A 107 -23.41 9.70 -6.87
N TYR A 108 -22.70 9.15 -5.87
CA TYR A 108 -21.25 8.94 -5.95
C TYR A 108 -20.84 7.97 -7.07
N LYS A 109 -21.57 6.86 -7.27
CA LYS A 109 -21.27 5.92 -8.37
C LYS A 109 -21.38 6.58 -9.75
N ARG A 110 -22.37 7.45 -9.95
CA ARG A 110 -22.51 8.22 -11.20
C ARG A 110 -21.41 9.27 -11.35
N TYR A 111 -21.12 9.98 -10.26
CA TYR A 111 -20.06 10.98 -10.21
C TYR A 111 -18.66 10.37 -10.42
N TYR A 112 -18.44 9.09 -10.06
CA TYR A 112 -17.15 8.42 -10.21
C TYR A 112 -16.64 8.37 -11.64
N VAL A 113 -17.57 8.17 -12.58
CA VAL A 113 -17.25 8.15 -14.01
C VAL A 113 -16.57 9.45 -14.43
N ASP A 114 -16.92 10.56 -13.78
CA ASP A 114 -16.37 11.89 -14.06
C ASP A 114 -15.03 12.16 -13.33
N ILE A 115 -14.65 11.34 -12.33
CA ILE A 115 -13.46 11.57 -11.48
C ILE A 115 -12.40 10.46 -11.55
N SER A 116 -12.45 9.58 -12.56
CA SER A 116 -11.39 8.59 -12.77
C SER A 116 -10.03 9.25 -13.00
N GLN A 117 -10.04 10.43 -13.64
CA GLN A 117 -8.88 11.30 -13.80
C GLN A 117 -9.33 12.75 -13.68
N PHE A 118 -8.60 13.59 -12.95
CA PHE A 118 -8.94 15.00 -12.76
C PHE A 118 -7.72 15.84 -12.40
N ASN A 119 -7.83 17.16 -12.58
CA ASN A 119 -6.78 18.10 -12.18
C ASN A 119 -7.20 18.90 -10.94
N ILE A 120 -6.27 19.11 -10.02
CA ILE A 120 -6.44 20.02 -8.87
C ILE A 120 -5.43 21.17 -8.97
N ALA A 121 -5.84 22.37 -8.56
CA ALA A 121 -4.92 23.48 -8.36
C ALA A 121 -4.41 23.50 -6.92
N LEU A 122 -3.09 23.59 -6.76
CA LEU A 122 -2.45 23.70 -5.44
C LEU A 122 -1.25 24.66 -5.54
N PHE A 123 -1.28 25.74 -4.75
CA PHE A 123 -0.22 26.77 -4.68
C PHE A 123 0.19 27.39 -6.03
N GLY A 124 -0.73 27.46 -7.00
CA GLY A 124 -0.47 28.03 -8.33
C GLY A 124 -0.05 26.99 -9.38
N ASP A 125 0.21 25.76 -8.97
CA ASP A 125 0.48 24.65 -9.86
C ASP A 125 -0.78 23.80 -10.08
N VAL A 126 -0.76 22.99 -11.14
CA VAL A 126 -1.83 22.03 -11.46
C VAL A 126 -1.29 20.60 -11.38
N ILE A 127 -1.92 19.82 -10.52
CA ILE A 127 -1.58 18.42 -10.27
C ILE A 127 -2.64 17.55 -10.94
N HIS A 128 -2.19 16.66 -11.80
CA HIS A 128 -3.04 15.64 -12.42
C HIS A 128 -3.15 14.44 -11.47
N ILE A 129 -4.38 14.00 -11.26
CA ILE A 129 -4.74 12.90 -10.39
C ILE A 129 -5.37 11.80 -11.25
N GLU A 130 -4.89 10.58 -11.08
CA GLU A 130 -5.50 9.37 -11.62
C GLU A 130 -5.94 8.47 -10.48
N MET A 131 -7.23 8.12 -10.44
CA MET A 131 -7.80 7.29 -9.40
C MET A 131 -7.51 5.82 -9.63
N ARG A 132 -7.21 5.11 -8.54
CA ARG A 132 -7.04 3.66 -8.61
C ARG A 132 -8.32 2.95 -9.02
N PRO A 133 -8.29 2.11 -10.07
CA PRO A 133 -9.46 1.32 -10.48
C PRO A 133 -9.99 0.45 -9.33
N GLY A 134 -11.31 0.42 -9.18
CA GLY A 134 -12.00 -0.27 -8.09
C GLY A 134 -11.94 0.41 -6.71
N MET A 135 -11.21 1.52 -6.56
CA MET A 135 -11.05 2.18 -5.25
C MET A 135 -12.35 2.76 -4.72
N LEU A 136 -13.16 3.44 -5.54
CA LEU A 136 -14.44 3.94 -5.05
C LEU A 136 -15.38 2.79 -4.67
N ASP A 137 -15.45 1.72 -5.47
CA ASP A 137 -16.29 0.57 -5.14
C ASP A 137 -15.87 -0.05 -3.80
N PHE A 138 -14.56 -0.17 -3.56
CA PHE A 138 -14.01 -0.57 -2.28
C PHE A 138 -14.43 0.38 -1.15
N LEU A 139 -14.28 1.70 -1.31
CA LEU A 139 -14.67 2.69 -0.31
C LEU A 139 -16.18 2.62 0.01
N LEU A 140 -17.04 2.61 -1.02
CA LEU A 140 -18.49 2.56 -0.85
C LEU A 140 -18.95 1.25 -0.19
N ALA A 141 -18.36 0.12 -0.55
CA ALA A 141 -18.67 -1.18 0.05
C ALA A 141 -18.25 -1.27 1.52
N THR A 142 -17.20 -0.53 1.91
CA THR A 142 -16.63 -0.62 3.26
C THR A 142 -17.18 0.42 4.24
N VAL A 143 -17.67 1.58 3.77
CA VAL A 143 -18.23 2.66 4.63
C VAL A 143 -19.23 2.22 5.71
N PRO A 144 -20.15 1.26 5.48
CA PRO A 144 -21.05 0.80 6.54
C PRO A 144 -20.31 0.18 7.72
N HIS A 145 -19.17 -0.45 7.46
CA HIS A 145 -18.40 -1.22 8.44
C HIS A 145 -17.16 -0.47 8.96
N LEU A 146 -16.68 0.52 8.22
CA LEU A 146 -15.44 1.23 8.51
C LEU A 146 -15.68 2.69 8.88
N GLN A 147 -14.77 3.19 9.72
CA GLN A 147 -14.42 4.59 9.84
C GLN A 147 -13.08 4.79 9.12
N ILE A 148 -13.09 5.51 8.00
CA ILE A 148 -11.92 5.72 7.16
C ILE A 148 -11.27 7.05 7.53
N ASN A 149 -9.97 7.01 7.82
CA ASN A 149 -9.13 8.17 8.07
C ASN A 149 -8.02 8.19 7.02
N ILE A 150 -7.71 9.36 6.50
CA ILE A 150 -6.57 9.55 5.60
C ILE A 150 -5.31 9.69 6.44
N SER A 151 -4.27 8.95 6.08
CA SER A 151 -2.93 9.06 6.64
C SER A 151 -1.94 9.20 5.50
N THR A 152 -1.45 10.41 5.24
CA THR A 152 -0.59 10.69 4.09
C THR A 152 0.67 11.44 4.49
N THR A 153 1.75 11.22 3.75
CA THR A 153 2.98 12.02 3.86
C THR A 153 2.91 13.32 3.07
N GLY A 154 1.82 13.56 2.33
CA GLY A 154 1.49 14.84 1.70
C GLY A 154 1.08 15.93 2.70
N THR A 155 0.93 17.16 2.22
CA THR A 155 0.48 18.28 3.06
C THR A 155 -1.01 18.21 3.37
N THR A 156 -1.43 18.90 4.42
CA THR A 156 -2.85 19.05 4.76
C THR A 156 -3.64 19.67 3.60
N ASP A 157 -3.10 20.71 2.96
CA ASP A 157 -3.76 21.40 1.84
C ASP A 157 -3.91 20.49 0.61
N TYR A 158 -2.88 19.68 0.32
CA TYR A 158 -2.91 18.67 -0.74
C TYR A 158 -4.02 17.64 -0.49
N ALA A 159 -4.03 17.03 0.70
CA ALA A 159 -5.05 16.04 1.06
C ALA A 159 -6.46 16.64 1.02
N GLN A 160 -6.64 17.88 1.51
CA GLN A 160 -7.93 18.56 1.47
C GLN A 160 -8.39 18.85 0.03
N ALA A 161 -7.49 19.29 -0.86
CA ALA A 161 -7.82 19.55 -2.25
C ALA A 161 -8.32 18.28 -2.97
N ILE A 162 -7.68 17.13 -2.72
CA ILE A 162 -8.11 15.82 -3.21
C ILE A 162 -9.47 15.44 -2.62
N LEU A 163 -9.60 15.48 -1.29
CA LEU A 163 -10.84 15.06 -0.63
C LEU A 163 -12.04 15.96 -0.95
N LYS A 164 -11.83 17.23 -1.30
CA LYS A 164 -12.90 18.09 -1.79
C LYS A 164 -13.53 17.52 -3.06
N VAL A 165 -12.74 16.90 -3.93
CA VAL A 165 -13.24 16.23 -5.14
C VAL A 165 -13.81 14.85 -4.82
N LEU A 166 -13.09 14.06 -4.01
CA LEU A 166 -13.46 12.65 -3.77
C LEU A 166 -14.60 12.46 -2.77
N ASP A 167 -14.76 13.38 -1.82
CA ASP A 167 -15.76 13.30 -0.75
C ASP A 167 -16.44 14.66 -0.48
N PRO A 168 -17.14 15.23 -1.48
CA PRO A 168 -17.75 16.55 -1.39
C PRO A 168 -18.77 16.67 -0.23
N LEU A 169 -19.38 15.56 0.19
CA LEU A 169 -20.32 15.52 1.32
C LEU A 169 -19.69 15.18 2.68
N SER A 170 -18.38 14.95 2.73
CA SER A 170 -17.66 14.51 3.93
C SER A 170 -18.28 13.24 4.57
N LYS A 171 -18.73 12.30 3.72
CA LYS A 171 -19.39 11.06 4.16
C LYS A 171 -18.41 9.90 4.26
N LEU A 172 -17.43 9.84 3.36
CA LEU A 172 -16.44 8.76 3.27
C LEU A 172 -15.37 8.89 4.37
N PHE A 173 -14.72 10.06 4.46
CA PHE A 173 -13.53 10.26 5.29
C PHE A 173 -13.86 11.03 6.56
N LYS A 174 -13.27 10.64 7.69
CA LYS A 174 -13.52 11.28 9.00
C LYS A 174 -12.41 12.18 9.48
N GLN A 175 -11.17 11.87 9.14
CA GLN A 175 -10.01 12.62 9.61
C GLN A 175 -8.90 12.57 8.56
N ILE A 176 -8.14 13.66 8.48
CA ILE A 176 -6.88 13.75 7.73
C ILE A 176 -5.72 13.83 8.74
N ILE A 177 -4.74 12.96 8.54
CA ILE A 177 -3.44 12.95 9.21
C ILE A 177 -2.39 13.11 8.12
N ALA A 178 -2.03 14.36 7.87
CA ALA A 178 -1.03 14.78 6.91
C ALA A 178 0.33 14.99 7.58
N ARG A 179 1.34 15.28 6.74
CA ARG A 179 2.74 15.48 7.12
C ARG A 179 2.96 16.40 8.31
N GLU A 180 2.24 17.53 8.37
CA GLU A 180 2.42 18.53 9.42
C GLU A 180 2.09 17.98 10.81
N GLN A 181 1.15 17.04 10.89
CA GLN A 181 0.72 16.39 12.13
C GLN A 181 1.63 15.19 12.48
N GLN A 182 2.35 14.66 11.50
CA GLN A 182 3.27 13.53 11.68
C GLN A 182 4.67 13.97 12.14
N LYS A 183 5.15 15.12 11.67
CA LYS A 183 6.49 15.66 11.97
C LYS A 183 6.70 16.06 13.44
N THR A 184 5.64 16.25 14.20
CA THR A 184 5.76 16.92 15.50
C THR A 184 6.42 16.06 16.61
N VAL A 185 6.64 14.77 16.36
CA VAL A 185 7.28 13.87 17.32
C VAL A 185 8.79 13.72 17.08
N SER A 186 9.26 13.84 15.84
CA SER A 186 10.69 13.68 15.52
C SER A 186 11.54 14.82 16.09
N GLU A 187 11.02 16.05 16.08
CA GLU A 187 11.76 17.25 16.52
C GLU A 187 12.06 17.26 18.04
N ILE A 188 11.26 16.57 18.86
CA ILE A 188 11.46 16.49 20.32
C ILE A 188 12.61 15.53 20.69
N SER A 189 12.91 14.55 19.84
CA SER A 189 14.05 13.63 20.05
C SER A 189 15.40 14.17 19.54
N THR A 190 15.39 15.21 18.68
CA THR A 190 16.59 15.65 17.95
C THR A 190 17.54 16.58 18.70
N ARG A 191 17.26 17.00 19.94
CA ARG A 191 18.31 17.68 20.74
C ARG A 191 19.43 16.74 21.21
N SER A 192 19.31 15.42 20.97
CA SER A 192 20.34 14.44 21.31
C SER A 192 20.91 13.66 20.12
N LEU A 193 20.49 13.95 18.88
CA LEU A 193 20.91 13.20 17.69
C LEU A 193 21.27 14.15 16.53
N GLN A 194 22.37 14.88 16.67
CA GLN A 194 22.97 15.70 15.60
C GLN A 194 23.94 14.90 14.69
N LEU A 195 23.86 13.56 14.67
CA LEU A 195 24.91 12.76 14.01
C LEU A 195 24.45 11.66 13.05
N ILE A 196 23.19 11.63 12.63
CA ILE A 196 22.77 10.61 11.67
C ILE A 196 21.92 11.22 10.54
N ASN A 197 22.48 11.25 9.33
CA ASN A 197 21.81 11.47 8.05
C ASN A 197 20.87 10.29 7.70
N ASP A 198 20.17 9.72 8.69
CA ASP A 198 19.41 8.49 8.51
C ASP A 198 17.98 8.82 8.01
N PRO A 199 17.48 8.17 6.95
CA PRO A 199 16.07 8.19 6.55
C PRO A 199 15.09 7.67 7.62
N ILE A 200 15.58 7.33 8.83
CA ILE A 200 14.80 6.98 10.02
C ILE A 200 13.93 8.16 10.53
N LEU A 201 14.29 9.41 10.25
CA LEU A 201 13.53 10.58 10.73
C LEU A 201 12.16 10.79 10.05
N ALA A 202 11.87 10.08 8.96
CA ALA A 202 10.55 10.07 8.33
C ALA A 202 9.66 8.92 8.81
N GLN A 203 10.00 8.26 9.92
CA GLN A 203 9.13 7.26 10.54
C GLN A 203 7.96 7.97 11.22
N THR A 204 6.88 8.09 10.45
CA THR A 204 5.57 8.56 10.85
C THR A 204 5.18 7.98 12.19
N THR A 205 5.16 8.79 13.25
CA THR A 205 4.79 8.30 14.58
C THR A 205 3.27 8.24 14.69
N LEU A 206 2.65 7.38 13.87
CA LEU A 206 1.23 7.11 13.94
C LEU A 206 0.83 6.55 15.31
N LYS A 207 1.79 6.07 16.12
CA LYS A 207 1.59 5.76 17.56
C LYS A 207 0.77 6.83 18.29
N GLN A 208 0.91 8.11 17.93
CA GLN A 208 0.15 9.19 18.57
C GLN A 208 -1.36 9.14 18.26
N PHE A 209 -1.74 8.56 17.13
CA PHE A 209 -3.14 8.38 16.72
C PHE A 209 -3.70 7.00 17.09
N TYR A 210 -2.82 6.08 17.48
CA TYR A 210 -3.20 4.80 18.04
C TYR A 210 -3.57 4.97 19.51
N SER A 211 -4.72 4.40 19.88
CA SER A 211 -5.05 4.26 21.28
C SER A 211 -4.13 3.21 21.90
N THR A 212 -3.63 3.45 23.12
CA THR A 212 -3.05 2.39 23.96
C THR A 212 -4.08 1.32 24.34
N ASN A 213 -5.35 1.51 23.97
CA ASN A 213 -6.40 0.53 24.14
C ASN A 213 -6.27 -0.61 23.12
N LYS A 214 -5.89 -1.78 23.62
CA LYS A 214 -5.79 -3.03 22.84
C LYS A 214 -7.02 -3.34 21.99
N GLN A 215 -8.24 -3.08 22.48
CA GLN A 215 -9.48 -3.37 21.73
C GLN A 215 -9.64 -2.46 20.51
N VAL A 216 -9.08 -1.24 20.56
CA VAL A 216 -9.06 -0.34 19.40
C VAL A 216 -8.03 -0.82 18.40
N LEU A 217 -6.83 -1.21 18.87
CA LEU A 217 -5.77 -1.75 18.03
C LEU A 217 -6.23 -2.99 17.25
N GLU A 218 -6.93 -3.91 17.91
CA GLU A 218 -7.50 -5.11 17.28
C GLU A 218 -8.56 -4.79 16.19
N ARG A 219 -9.13 -3.57 16.23
CA ARG A 219 -10.13 -3.08 15.27
C ARG A 219 -9.56 -2.02 14.33
N THR A 220 -8.24 -1.84 14.32
CA THR A 220 -7.57 -0.84 13.51
C THR A 220 -6.67 -1.53 12.50
N PHE A 221 -6.69 -1.05 11.27
CA PHE A 221 -5.80 -1.49 10.21
C PHE A 221 -5.38 -0.32 9.32
N ALA A 222 -4.29 -0.53 8.60
CA ALA A 222 -3.76 0.42 7.64
C ALA A 222 -3.71 -0.19 6.23
N PHE A 223 -3.94 0.63 5.21
CA PHE A 223 -3.72 0.28 3.82
C PHE A 223 -2.83 1.34 3.18
N ASP A 224 -1.62 0.93 2.80
CA ASP A 224 -0.51 1.82 2.44
C ASP A 224 0.50 1.04 1.60
N ASP A 225 1.06 1.63 0.56
CA ASP A 225 2.09 1.00 -0.28
C ASP A 225 3.45 0.90 0.43
N ASN A 226 3.69 1.76 1.42
CA ASN A 226 4.91 1.82 2.21
C ASN A 226 4.71 1.39 3.67
N VAL A 227 4.76 0.08 3.92
CA VAL A 227 4.70 -0.49 5.29
C VAL A 227 5.76 0.00 6.26
N VAL A 228 6.86 0.60 5.78
CA VAL A 228 7.95 1.07 6.66
C VAL A 228 7.46 2.19 7.57
N VAL A 229 6.55 3.04 7.09
CA VAL A 229 5.96 4.14 7.87
C VAL A 229 5.10 3.65 9.03
N TRP A 230 4.69 2.37 9.02
CA TRP A 230 3.88 1.73 10.05
C TRP A 230 4.67 0.88 11.04
N ARG A 231 5.99 0.68 10.85
CA ARG A 231 6.79 -0.22 11.72
C ARG A 231 6.73 0.14 13.20
N GLN A 232 6.66 1.44 13.50
CA GLN A 232 6.56 1.89 14.88
C GLN A 232 5.15 1.72 15.45
N ALA A 233 4.10 1.59 14.65
CA ALA A 233 2.73 1.66 15.14
C ALA A 233 2.31 0.49 16.05
N GLU A 234 3.09 -0.58 16.17
CA GLU A 234 2.65 -1.87 16.75
C GLU A 234 1.33 -2.36 16.12
N CYS A 235 1.00 -1.85 14.93
CA CYS A 235 -0.17 -2.26 14.18
C CYS A 235 0.20 -3.53 13.44
N GLU A 236 -0.31 -4.67 13.92
CA GLU A 236 -0.13 -5.96 13.24
C GLU A 236 -0.98 -6.05 11.97
N ASN A 237 -1.98 -5.17 11.82
CA ASN A 237 -2.96 -5.19 10.73
C ASN A 237 -2.62 -4.16 9.63
N VAL A 238 -1.38 -4.15 9.14
CA VAL A 238 -0.98 -3.30 8.01
C VAL A 238 -1.06 -4.12 6.73
N PHE A 239 -1.95 -3.70 5.82
CA PHE A 239 -2.07 -4.26 4.49
C PHE A 239 -1.24 -3.43 3.52
N LYS A 240 -0.23 -4.06 2.93
CA LYS A 240 0.60 -3.38 1.93
C LYS A 240 -0.13 -3.28 0.60
N SER A 241 -0.30 -2.07 0.09
CA SER A 241 -0.78 -1.82 -1.27
C SER A 241 0.29 -2.17 -2.31
N ILE A 242 -0.12 -2.62 -3.50
CA ILE A 242 0.72 -2.47 -4.69
C ILE A 242 0.85 -0.96 -4.94
N VAL A 243 2.05 -0.51 -5.27
CA VAL A 243 2.29 0.86 -5.73
C VAL A 243 1.45 1.11 -6.98
N PHE A 244 0.48 2.01 -6.87
CA PHE A 244 -0.40 2.44 -7.94
C PHE A 244 0.13 3.73 -8.56
N GLY A 245 0.96 3.61 -9.59
CA GLY A 245 1.40 4.75 -10.39
C GLY A 245 2.73 4.55 -11.10
N GLU A 246 3.20 5.56 -11.82
CA GLU A 246 4.58 5.61 -12.29
C GLU A 246 5.48 5.84 -11.10
N PHE A 247 6.58 5.09 -11.04
CA PHE A 247 7.70 5.49 -10.22
C PHE A 247 8.25 6.78 -10.86
N ASN A 248 7.61 7.90 -10.54
CA ASN A 248 8.05 9.22 -10.95
C ASN A 248 9.39 9.41 -10.26
N GLY A 249 10.46 9.12 -10.99
CA GLY A 249 11.86 9.32 -10.59
C GLY A 249 12.21 10.80 -10.42
N ASN A 250 11.27 11.61 -9.92
CA ASN A 250 11.53 12.94 -9.43
C ASN A 250 12.58 12.81 -8.33
N GLU A 251 13.71 13.45 -8.59
CA GLU A 251 15.01 13.35 -7.92
C GLU A 251 15.00 13.64 -6.39
N HIS A 252 13.83 13.89 -5.81
CA HIS A 252 13.65 14.17 -4.38
C HIS A 252 13.35 12.94 -3.52
N GLN A 253 13.03 11.78 -4.11
CA GLN A 253 13.23 10.49 -3.45
C GLN A 253 14.63 10.02 -3.83
N SER A 254 15.51 9.84 -2.85
CA SER A 254 16.95 9.65 -3.02
C SER A 254 17.33 8.81 -4.25
N MET A 255 18.28 9.31 -5.06
CA MET A 255 18.74 8.79 -6.36
C MET A 255 18.88 7.26 -6.48
N THR A 256 19.08 6.53 -5.39
CA THR A 256 19.31 5.09 -5.39
C THR A 256 18.09 4.23 -5.73
N TYR A 257 16.86 4.75 -5.65
CA TYR A 257 15.65 4.01 -6.05
C TYR A 257 15.34 4.15 -7.56
N SER A 258 15.62 5.32 -8.16
CA SER A 258 15.03 5.71 -9.46
C SER A 258 15.58 4.97 -10.68
N GLU A 259 16.85 4.56 -10.67
CA GLU A 259 17.50 3.93 -11.83
C GLU A 259 17.11 2.45 -11.96
N LEU A 260 16.87 1.75 -10.85
CA LEU A 260 16.50 0.33 -10.86
C LEU A 260 15.00 0.13 -11.11
N SER A 261 14.13 1.00 -10.59
CA SER A 261 12.68 0.94 -10.90
C SER A 261 12.38 1.22 -12.38
N ARG A 262 13.23 1.97 -13.09
CA ARG A 262 13.13 2.18 -14.54
C ARG A 262 13.49 0.94 -15.38
N VAL A 263 14.33 0.05 -14.85
CA VAL A 263 14.76 -1.17 -15.55
C VAL A 263 13.74 -2.31 -15.37
N PHE A 264 13.04 -2.37 -14.24
CA PHE A 264 12.18 -3.52 -13.89
C PHE A 264 10.67 -3.34 -14.10
N VAL A 265 10.18 -2.13 -14.35
CA VAL A 265 8.77 -1.92 -14.71
C VAL A 265 8.67 -1.60 -16.19
N ASN A 266 8.96 -2.59 -17.02
CA ASN A 266 8.47 -2.56 -18.39
C ASN A 266 6.94 -2.72 -18.31
N ARG A 267 6.23 -1.58 -18.18
CA ARG A 267 4.77 -1.46 -18.01
C ARG A 267 3.95 -2.15 -19.11
N SER A 268 4.60 -2.61 -20.17
CA SER A 268 4.02 -3.29 -21.32
C SER A 268 3.42 -4.68 -21.01
N TYR A 269 3.70 -5.27 -19.83
CA TYR A 269 3.39 -6.68 -19.60
C TYR A 269 2.23 -6.99 -18.63
N TYR A 270 1.83 -6.06 -17.77
CA TYR A 270 0.73 -6.30 -16.83
C TYR A 270 -0.24 -5.12 -16.80
N ASP A 271 -1.53 -5.45 -16.87
CA ASP A 271 -2.60 -4.49 -16.65
C ASP A 271 -2.64 -4.14 -15.15
N LEU A 272 -1.92 -3.08 -14.77
CA LEU A 272 -1.85 -2.58 -13.38
C LEU A 272 -3.25 -2.27 -12.82
N ASN A 273 -4.20 -1.95 -13.70
CA ASN A 273 -5.60 -1.73 -13.32
C ASN A 273 -6.25 -3.04 -12.88
N PHE A 274 -6.05 -4.13 -13.62
CA PHE A 274 -6.54 -5.45 -13.25
C PHE A 274 -5.97 -5.91 -11.89
N LEU A 275 -4.65 -5.80 -11.69
CA LEU A 275 -4.00 -6.17 -10.42
C LEU A 275 -4.49 -5.31 -9.25
N SER A 276 -4.70 -4.02 -9.50
CA SER A 276 -5.24 -3.09 -8.52
C SER A 276 -6.65 -3.47 -8.08
N GLU A 277 -7.55 -3.73 -9.03
CA GLU A 277 -8.91 -4.19 -8.72
C GLU A 277 -8.90 -5.51 -7.97
N LEU A 278 -8.06 -6.46 -8.40
CA LEU A 278 -7.96 -7.77 -7.76
C LEU A 278 -7.47 -7.66 -6.32
N GLN A 279 -6.49 -6.79 -6.04
CA GLN A 279 -6.03 -6.52 -4.68
C GLN A 279 -7.15 -5.93 -3.82
N LEU A 280 -7.88 -4.93 -4.33
CA LEU A 280 -8.96 -4.28 -3.58
C LEU A 280 -10.14 -5.23 -3.32
N LYS A 281 -10.50 -6.07 -4.29
CA LYS A 281 -11.50 -7.13 -4.11
C LYS A 281 -11.06 -8.15 -3.05
N SER A 282 -9.78 -8.53 -3.06
CA SER A 282 -9.21 -9.46 -2.06
C SER A 282 -9.20 -8.83 -0.67
N LEU A 283 -8.79 -7.56 -0.55
CA LEU A 283 -8.83 -6.82 0.70
C LEU A 283 -10.27 -6.70 1.23
N LEU A 284 -11.24 -6.40 0.37
CA LEU A 284 -12.65 -6.36 0.75
C LEU A 284 -13.13 -7.69 1.35
N LYS A 285 -12.76 -8.83 0.74
CA LYS A 285 -13.08 -10.16 1.28
C LYS A 285 -12.46 -10.38 2.66
N VAL A 286 -11.18 -10.07 2.81
CA VAL A 286 -10.49 -10.18 4.12
C VAL A 286 -11.20 -9.33 5.17
N LEU A 287 -11.57 -8.09 4.84
CA LEU A 287 -12.30 -7.22 5.75
C LEU A 287 -13.68 -7.78 6.10
N GLN A 288 -14.41 -8.29 5.12
CA GLN A 288 -15.71 -8.93 5.36
C GLN A 288 -15.58 -10.13 6.31
N GLU A 289 -14.56 -10.96 6.15
CA GLU A 289 -14.27 -12.08 7.05
C GLU A 289 -13.88 -11.60 8.46
N MET A 290 -13.04 -10.57 8.57
CA MET A 290 -12.71 -9.94 9.85
C MET A 290 -13.96 -9.45 10.57
N ILE A 291 -14.87 -8.80 9.84
CA ILE A 291 -16.10 -8.23 10.38
C ILE A 291 -17.09 -9.33 10.77
N HIS A 292 -17.29 -10.33 9.91
CA HIS A 292 -18.31 -11.36 10.08
C HIS A 292 -17.92 -12.38 11.15
N VAL A 293 -16.69 -12.90 11.09
CA VAL A 293 -16.21 -13.97 11.96
C VAL A 293 -15.52 -13.40 13.21
N ARG A 294 -15.29 -12.08 13.27
CA ARG A 294 -14.51 -11.40 14.33
C ARG A 294 -13.10 -11.97 14.46
N LYS A 295 -12.55 -12.52 13.36
CA LYS A 295 -11.17 -12.97 13.30
C LYS A 295 -10.24 -11.77 13.19
N GLN A 296 -9.09 -11.86 13.84
CA GLN A 296 -8.02 -10.88 13.69
C GLN A 296 -7.33 -11.08 12.33
N ALA A 297 -6.78 -10.00 11.75
CA ALA A 297 -6.22 -10.07 10.40
C ALA A 297 -5.09 -11.10 10.30
N HIS A 298 -4.23 -11.19 11.33
CA HIS A 298 -3.15 -12.18 11.35
C HIS A 298 -3.65 -13.63 11.33
N VAL A 299 -4.83 -13.90 11.91
CA VAL A 299 -5.43 -15.26 11.89
C VAL A 299 -5.85 -15.59 10.46
N ILE A 300 -6.55 -14.67 9.80
CA ILE A 300 -6.94 -14.84 8.40
C ILE A 300 -5.70 -14.98 7.51
N ARG A 301 -4.67 -14.16 7.76
CA ARG A 301 -3.40 -14.20 7.06
C ARG A 301 -2.73 -15.57 7.18
N ASN A 302 -2.71 -16.15 8.38
CA ASN A 302 -2.13 -17.48 8.62
C ASN A 302 -2.94 -18.62 7.98
N GLU A 303 -4.24 -18.41 7.71
CA GLU A 303 -5.06 -19.40 7.01
C GLU A 303 -4.78 -19.43 5.50
N VAL A 304 -4.20 -18.36 4.94
CA VAL A 304 -3.91 -18.22 3.51
C VAL A 304 -3.05 -19.35 2.98
N LEU A 305 -1.91 -19.61 3.62
CA LEU A 305 -0.99 -20.69 3.29
C LEU A 305 -1.02 -21.80 4.34
N GLY A 306 -1.99 -21.75 5.26
CA GLY A 306 -2.17 -22.75 6.31
C GLY A 306 -2.19 -24.18 5.76
N GLY A 307 -1.36 -25.05 6.33
CA GLY A 307 -1.24 -26.44 5.91
C GLY A 307 -0.48 -26.67 4.61
N ARG A 308 0.12 -25.63 4.02
CA ARG A 308 0.97 -25.71 2.82
C ARG A 308 2.44 -25.65 3.20
N LYS A 309 3.27 -26.40 2.47
CA LYS A 309 4.70 -26.54 2.69
C LYS A 309 5.47 -26.00 1.50
N PHE A 310 6.56 -25.28 1.74
CA PHE A 310 7.33 -24.60 0.71
C PHE A 310 8.80 -24.98 0.80
N TYR A 311 9.33 -25.48 -0.30
CA TYR A 311 10.75 -25.68 -0.49
C TYR A 311 11.31 -24.62 -1.41
N PHE A 312 12.35 -23.92 -0.97
CA PHE A 312 13.02 -22.89 -1.73
C PHE A 312 14.30 -23.45 -2.37
N GLU A 313 14.30 -23.57 -3.68
CA GLU A 313 15.45 -24.04 -4.47
C GLU A 313 16.28 -22.86 -5.00
N GLY A 314 17.60 -22.99 -4.92
CA GLY A 314 18.54 -22.09 -5.60
C GLY A 314 18.91 -20.81 -4.84
N TYR A 315 18.25 -20.47 -3.73
CA TYR A 315 18.60 -19.28 -2.95
C TYR A 315 18.41 -19.50 -1.43
N PRO A 316 19.47 -19.82 -0.66
CA PRO A 316 19.37 -19.95 0.79
C PRO A 316 19.03 -18.63 1.50
N GLU A 317 19.30 -17.48 0.87
CA GLU A 317 19.27 -16.15 1.49
C GLU A 317 17.99 -15.33 1.30
N ASN A 318 16.96 -15.81 0.59
CA ASN A 318 15.71 -15.05 0.51
C ASN A 318 14.88 -15.19 1.79
N ALA A 319 15.40 -14.64 2.89
CA ALA A 319 14.79 -14.61 4.22
C ALA A 319 13.45 -13.87 4.22
N ILE A 320 13.17 -13.03 3.22
CA ILE A 320 11.94 -12.25 3.12
C ILE A 320 10.83 -13.11 2.55
N ALA A 321 11.04 -13.78 1.40
CA ALA A 321 10.06 -14.72 0.85
C ALA A 321 9.71 -15.84 1.85
N LYS A 322 10.72 -16.38 2.54
CA LYS A 322 10.51 -17.38 3.60
C LYS A 322 9.67 -16.80 4.75
N ARG A 323 10.04 -15.63 5.27
CA ARG A 323 9.28 -14.94 6.31
C ARG A 323 7.85 -14.65 5.87
N LEU A 324 7.62 -14.23 4.63
CA LEU A 324 6.29 -13.94 4.09
C LEU A 324 5.45 -15.21 4.04
N VAL A 325 6.01 -16.33 3.57
CA VAL A 325 5.32 -17.62 3.60
C VAL A 325 4.92 -17.98 5.04
N GLU A 326 5.85 -17.86 5.98
CA GLU A 326 5.60 -18.12 7.41
C GLU A 326 4.55 -17.17 8.01
N GLU A 327 4.63 -15.86 7.70
CA GLU A 327 3.66 -14.85 8.11
C GLU A 327 2.26 -15.11 7.57
N HIS A 328 2.15 -15.87 6.47
CA HIS A 328 0.89 -16.31 5.88
C HIS A 328 0.55 -17.77 6.23
N GLY A 329 1.23 -18.34 7.24
CA GLY A 329 0.97 -19.65 7.83
C GLY A 329 1.46 -20.86 7.04
N GLY A 330 2.30 -20.64 6.02
CA GLY A 330 2.99 -21.69 5.30
C GLY A 330 4.20 -22.21 6.09
N GLU A 331 4.53 -23.48 5.89
CA GLU A 331 5.67 -24.14 6.52
C GLU A 331 6.85 -24.16 5.54
N ILE A 332 8.03 -23.68 5.96
CA ILE A 332 9.26 -23.84 5.16
C ILE A 332 9.87 -25.20 5.44
N ILE A 333 10.10 -25.98 4.40
CA ILE A 333 10.66 -27.34 4.50
C ILE A 333 12.03 -27.45 3.83
N SER A 334 12.84 -28.41 4.28
CA SER A 334 14.14 -28.73 3.73
C SER A 334 14.04 -29.45 2.37
N LEU A 335 15.17 -29.59 1.67
CA LEU A 335 15.24 -30.36 0.42
C LEU A 335 14.90 -31.84 0.64
N GLU A 336 15.35 -32.40 1.76
CA GLU A 336 15.08 -33.79 2.14
C GLU A 336 13.57 -33.99 2.35
N GLN A 337 12.95 -33.13 3.16
CA GLN A 337 11.51 -33.14 3.42
C GLN A 337 10.69 -32.95 2.13
N TYR A 338 11.15 -32.07 1.24
CA TYR A 338 10.54 -31.88 -0.08
C TYR A 338 10.63 -33.14 -0.93
N THR A 339 11.81 -33.77 -0.99
CA THR A 339 12.04 -34.96 -1.80
C THR A 339 11.17 -36.13 -1.33
N GLU A 340 10.99 -36.28 -0.02
CA GLU A 340 10.09 -37.26 0.60
C GLU A 340 8.61 -36.96 0.32
N SER A 341 8.24 -35.67 0.21
CA SER A 341 6.85 -35.21 0.12
C SER A 341 6.45 -34.64 -1.25
N LYS A 342 7.27 -34.82 -2.30
CA LYS A 342 7.07 -34.16 -3.61
C LYS A 342 5.77 -34.51 -4.35
N THR A 343 5.05 -35.53 -3.89
CA THR A 343 3.76 -35.96 -4.44
C THR A 343 2.57 -35.43 -3.63
N ASP A 344 2.82 -34.81 -2.49
CA ASP A 344 1.79 -34.13 -1.70
C ASP A 344 1.38 -32.83 -2.41
N ARG A 345 0.08 -32.72 -2.70
CA ARG A 345 -0.53 -31.54 -3.35
C ARG A 345 -0.34 -30.23 -2.56
N ASN A 346 -0.02 -30.33 -1.27
CA ASN A 346 0.23 -29.18 -0.40
C ASN A 346 1.70 -28.78 -0.33
N VAL A 347 2.58 -29.44 -1.09
CA VAL A 347 4.01 -29.14 -1.13
C VAL A 347 4.35 -28.39 -2.41
N PHE A 348 4.90 -27.19 -2.24
CA PHE A 348 5.24 -26.29 -3.32
C PHE A 348 6.75 -26.13 -3.42
N LYS A 349 7.26 -26.18 -4.65
CA LYS A 349 8.64 -25.83 -4.95
C LYS A 349 8.70 -24.40 -5.46
N VAL A 350 9.43 -23.56 -4.75
CA VAL A 350 9.74 -22.18 -5.13
C VAL A 350 11.16 -22.17 -5.67
N ALA A 351 11.29 -22.11 -6.98
CA ALA A 351 12.59 -22.02 -7.64
C ALA A 351 12.75 -20.63 -8.26
N PHE A 352 13.81 -19.92 -7.88
CA PHE A 352 14.20 -18.69 -8.54
C PHE A 352 15.12 -19.04 -9.70
N LYS A 353 14.58 -19.00 -10.93
CA LYS A 353 15.41 -19.11 -12.13
C LYS A 353 15.77 -17.70 -12.57
N HIS A 354 16.99 -17.26 -12.28
CA HIS A 354 17.57 -16.10 -12.96
C HIS A 354 17.85 -16.50 -14.41
N LYS A 355 16.83 -16.43 -15.27
CA LYS A 355 16.99 -16.64 -16.71
C LYS A 355 17.96 -15.60 -17.32
N TYR A 356 18.13 -14.47 -16.64
CA TYR A 356 18.93 -13.33 -17.10
C TYR A 356 20.37 -13.29 -16.63
N GLU A 357 20.82 -14.10 -15.66
CA GLU A 357 22.26 -14.07 -15.36
C GLU A 357 23.03 -14.58 -16.56
N ASP A 358 22.63 -15.71 -17.14
CA ASP A 358 23.30 -16.22 -18.34
C ASP A 358 23.04 -15.36 -19.58
N GLU A 359 21.83 -14.83 -19.80
CA GLU A 359 21.54 -13.99 -20.97
C GLU A 359 22.10 -12.56 -20.86
N ILE A 360 22.10 -11.92 -19.69
CA ILE A 360 22.72 -10.60 -19.50
C ILE A 360 24.24 -10.76 -19.41
N ILE A 361 24.78 -11.77 -18.71
CA ILE A 361 26.22 -12.04 -18.76
C ILE A 361 26.60 -12.38 -20.20
N ASN A 362 25.84 -13.17 -20.95
CA ASN A 362 26.16 -13.45 -22.36
C ASN A 362 25.96 -12.22 -23.25
N GLN A 363 24.93 -11.40 -23.10
CA GLN A 363 24.75 -10.16 -23.89
C GLN A 363 25.83 -9.12 -23.55
N PHE A 364 26.20 -9.00 -22.28
CA PHE A 364 27.27 -8.12 -21.80
C PHE A 364 28.64 -8.67 -22.21
N THR A 365 28.83 -9.99 -22.20
CA THR A 365 30.07 -10.65 -22.64
C THR A 365 30.20 -10.66 -24.17
N GLU A 366 29.09 -10.79 -24.92
CA GLU A 366 29.04 -10.69 -26.39
C GLU A 366 29.19 -9.23 -26.85
N HIS A 367 28.66 -8.25 -26.13
CA HIS A 367 28.92 -6.83 -26.41
C HIS A 367 30.35 -6.38 -26.03
N VAL A 368 31.02 -7.11 -25.12
CA VAL A 368 32.40 -6.81 -24.68
C VAL A 368 33.46 -7.70 -25.37
N LYS A 369 33.08 -8.82 -25.99
CA LYS A 369 33.96 -9.74 -26.73
C LYS A 369 33.28 -10.16 -28.05
N PRO A 370 33.26 -9.34 -29.12
CA PRO A 370 34.48 -9.12 -29.89
C PRO A 370 34.52 -7.83 -30.76
N LYS A 371 35.44 -6.92 -30.43
CA LYS A 371 36.41 -6.46 -31.45
C LYS A 371 37.45 -7.57 -31.62
N MET A 372 37.14 -8.62 -32.37
CA MET A 372 38.08 -9.48 -33.10
C MET A 372 37.35 -10.70 -33.71
N LYS A 373 37.34 -10.72 -35.05
CA LYS A 373 37.32 -11.88 -35.98
C LYS A 373 36.01 -12.67 -36.23
N GLU A 374 35.44 -12.35 -37.39
CA GLU A 374 35.02 -13.22 -38.52
C GLU A 374 34.40 -14.62 -38.31
N HIS A 375 33.23 -14.77 -38.98
CA HIS A 375 32.56 -15.95 -39.57
C HIS A 375 32.11 -17.14 -38.69
N ILE A 376 30.79 -17.43 -38.72
CA ILE A 376 30.14 -18.73 -39.04
C ILE A 376 28.59 -18.56 -39.02
N ALA A 377 27.89 -19.34 -39.86
CA ALA A 377 26.48 -19.25 -40.24
C ALA A 377 25.46 -19.90 -39.25
N PRO A 378 24.16 -19.52 -39.28
CA PRO A 378 23.15 -20.03 -38.34
C PRO A 378 22.34 -21.20 -38.92
N ASN A 379 22.32 -22.36 -38.24
CA ASN A 379 21.31 -23.42 -38.38
C ASN A 379 21.49 -24.51 -37.29
N ALA A 380 20.97 -24.30 -36.07
CA ALA A 380 20.86 -25.37 -35.06
C ALA A 380 20.00 -24.98 -33.83
N ILE A 381 18.72 -24.58 -33.99
CA ILE A 381 17.83 -24.37 -32.82
C ILE A 381 16.45 -25.08 -32.95
N GLN A 382 16.13 -25.69 -34.10
CA GLN A 382 14.77 -26.16 -34.34
C GLN A 382 14.47 -27.62 -33.94
N ASN A 383 15.43 -28.39 -33.41
CA ASN A 383 15.27 -29.83 -33.16
C ASN A 383 15.19 -30.29 -31.70
N GLU A 384 15.23 -29.41 -30.71
CA GLU A 384 15.15 -29.81 -29.28
C GLU A 384 13.73 -29.72 -28.68
N LEU A 385 12.77 -29.04 -29.32
CA LEU A 385 11.46 -28.76 -28.71
C LEU A 385 10.39 -29.86 -28.86
N THR A 386 10.70 -31.03 -29.44
CA THR A 386 9.69 -32.09 -29.69
C THR A 386 9.87 -33.39 -28.90
N LYS A 387 10.83 -33.47 -27.97
CA LYS A 387 11.03 -34.67 -27.13
C LYS A 387 10.73 -34.40 -25.66
N GLY A 388 9.46 -34.32 -25.32
CA GLY A 388 9.05 -34.11 -23.92
C GLY A 388 7.56 -34.33 -23.64
N LYS A 389 6.94 -35.38 -24.18
CA LYS A 389 5.64 -35.85 -23.65
C LYS A 389 5.91 -36.77 -22.45
N GLY A 390 6.08 -36.17 -21.29
CA GLY A 390 6.11 -36.84 -19.99
C GLY A 390 4.81 -36.60 -19.23
N GLU A 391 4.35 -37.60 -18.49
CA GLU A 391 3.17 -37.55 -17.62
C GLU A 391 3.22 -36.32 -16.70
N VAL A 392 2.14 -35.54 -16.71
CA VAL A 392 1.93 -34.41 -15.81
C VAL A 392 1.68 -34.96 -14.41
N SER A 393 2.75 -35.17 -13.66
CA SER A 393 2.67 -35.26 -12.20
C SER A 393 2.05 -33.96 -11.65
N ASN A 394 1.22 -34.06 -10.61
CA ASN A 394 0.56 -32.93 -9.93
C ASN A 394 1.56 -32.01 -9.20
N ILE A 395 2.55 -31.48 -9.92
CA ILE A 395 3.54 -30.55 -9.42
C ILE A 395 3.11 -29.16 -9.87
N HIS A 396 2.61 -28.37 -8.92
CA HIS A 396 2.33 -26.97 -9.16
C HIS A 396 3.65 -26.20 -9.10
N TYR A 397 4.22 -25.90 -10.26
CA TYR A 397 5.33 -24.96 -10.34
C TYR A 397 4.81 -23.54 -10.12
N LEU A 398 5.21 -22.92 -9.00
CA LEU A 398 5.16 -21.46 -8.89
C LEU A 398 6.47 -20.93 -9.50
N LEU A 399 6.45 -20.66 -10.80
CA LEU A 399 7.57 -20.06 -11.50
C LEU A 399 7.69 -18.58 -11.14
N PHE A 400 8.68 -18.26 -10.33
CA PHE A 400 9.14 -16.89 -10.11
C PHE A 400 10.22 -16.55 -11.14
N GLY A 401 9.84 -16.45 -12.42
CA GLY A 401 10.68 -15.98 -13.53
C GLY A 401 9.99 -14.85 -14.30
N GLU A 402 10.71 -14.06 -15.08
CA GLU A 402 10.08 -13.26 -16.14
C GLU A 402 9.80 -14.22 -17.30
N THR A 403 8.55 -14.25 -17.75
CA THR A 403 8.13 -14.95 -18.97
C THR A 403 7.62 -13.89 -19.95
N ASP A 404 8.27 -13.78 -21.10
CA ASP A 404 7.85 -12.96 -22.24
C ASP A 404 6.79 -13.67 -23.10
N ASP A 405 6.34 -14.87 -22.71
CA ASP A 405 5.45 -15.68 -23.53
C ASP A 405 3.99 -15.25 -23.36
N ARG A 406 3.47 -14.56 -24.38
CA ARG A 406 2.07 -14.13 -24.47
C ARG A 406 1.08 -15.29 -24.38
N GLU A 407 1.44 -16.51 -24.81
CA GLU A 407 0.56 -17.68 -24.71
C GLU A 407 0.49 -18.19 -23.27
N GLU A 408 1.61 -18.25 -22.54
CA GLU A 408 1.65 -18.66 -21.13
C GLU A 408 0.85 -17.69 -20.23
N LEU A 409 0.93 -16.38 -20.49
CA LEU A 409 0.16 -15.36 -19.75
C LEU A 409 -1.34 -15.38 -20.09
N LYS A 410 -1.69 -15.72 -21.34
CA LYS A 410 -3.08 -15.94 -21.76
C LYS A 410 -3.65 -17.18 -21.08
N GLU A 411 -2.86 -18.25 -20.97
CA GLU A 411 -3.24 -19.45 -20.20
C GLU A 411 -3.44 -19.14 -18.72
N ILE A 412 -2.57 -18.33 -18.09
CA ILE A 412 -2.74 -17.88 -16.70
C ILE A 412 -4.02 -17.05 -16.54
N ARG A 413 -4.29 -16.12 -17.46
CA ARG A 413 -5.52 -15.31 -17.44
C ARG A 413 -6.78 -16.15 -17.65
N GLU A 414 -6.77 -17.07 -18.62
CA GLU A 414 -7.88 -18.00 -18.87
C GLU A 414 -8.07 -18.99 -17.72
N PHE A 415 -6.98 -19.42 -17.08
CA PHE A 415 -6.99 -20.22 -15.86
C PHE A 415 -7.69 -19.46 -14.73
N PHE A 416 -7.31 -18.20 -14.48
CA PHE A 416 -7.98 -17.36 -13.49
C PHE A 416 -9.47 -17.10 -13.83
N GLN A 417 -9.80 -16.82 -15.10
CA GLN A 417 -11.20 -16.64 -15.52
C GLN A 417 -12.05 -17.91 -15.39
N LYS A 418 -11.46 -19.11 -15.56
CA LYS A 418 -12.15 -20.40 -15.40
C LYS A 418 -12.37 -20.78 -13.93
N ILE A 419 -11.67 -20.16 -12.98
CA ILE A 419 -11.69 -20.51 -11.55
C ILE A 419 -12.52 -19.50 -10.73
N GLU A 420 -13.46 -18.79 -11.35
CA GLU A 420 -14.36 -17.81 -10.69
C GLU A 420 -15.11 -18.34 -9.45
N ASN A 421 -15.15 -19.66 -9.24
CA ASN A 421 -15.84 -20.32 -8.11
C ASN A 421 -14.93 -20.89 -7.00
N VAL A 422 -13.61 -20.71 -7.03
CA VAL A 422 -12.72 -21.21 -5.95
C VAL A 422 -11.86 -20.07 -5.42
N VAL A 423 -12.25 -19.55 -4.26
CA VAL A 423 -11.66 -18.38 -3.57
C VAL A 423 -10.23 -18.66 -3.05
N ASP A 424 -9.79 -19.92 -2.98
CA ASP A 424 -8.54 -20.30 -2.32
C ASP A 424 -7.28 -20.20 -3.19
N GLU A 425 -7.31 -20.55 -4.48
CA GLU A 425 -6.09 -20.57 -5.31
C GLU A 425 -5.75 -19.19 -5.89
N HIS A 426 -6.76 -18.38 -6.20
CA HIS A 426 -6.59 -16.99 -6.65
C HIS A 426 -5.90 -16.13 -5.61
N PHE A 427 -6.28 -16.26 -4.34
CA PHE A 427 -5.67 -15.49 -3.27
C PHE A 427 -4.21 -15.88 -3.11
N ILE A 428 -3.86 -17.16 -3.22
CA ILE A 428 -2.49 -17.64 -3.04
C ILE A 428 -1.59 -17.21 -4.18
N VAL A 429 -2.02 -17.35 -5.44
CA VAL A 429 -1.17 -16.92 -6.57
C VAL A 429 -1.09 -15.39 -6.63
N THR A 430 -2.18 -14.67 -6.34
CA THR A 430 -2.14 -13.20 -6.24
C THR A 430 -1.28 -12.76 -5.06
N SER A 431 -1.39 -13.37 -3.89
CA SER A 431 -0.54 -13.11 -2.73
C SER A 431 0.92 -13.44 -3.03
N CYS A 432 1.23 -14.60 -3.64
CA CYS A 432 2.57 -14.97 -4.05
C CYS A 432 3.16 -14.04 -5.12
N TYR A 433 2.36 -13.59 -6.08
CA TYR A 433 2.78 -12.61 -7.09
C TYR A 433 2.96 -11.21 -6.50
N LEU A 434 2.05 -10.78 -5.62
CA LEU A 434 2.20 -9.60 -4.78
C LEU A 434 3.45 -9.71 -3.90
N PHE A 435 3.78 -10.89 -3.39
CA PHE A 435 5.00 -11.17 -2.63
C PHE A 435 6.25 -11.05 -3.52
N LYS A 436 6.19 -11.45 -4.80
CA LYS A 436 7.28 -11.24 -5.78
C LYS A 436 7.55 -9.74 -6.03
N ILE A 437 6.49 -8.95 -6.23
CA ILE A 437 6.60 -7.49 -6.41
C ILE A 437 7.00 -6.80 -5.08
N GLN A 438 6.52 -7.29 -3.94
CA GLN A 438 6.92 -6.80 -2.62
C GLN A 438 8.39 -7.09 -2.29
N ASP A 439 8.90 -8.26 -2.67
CA ASP A 439 10.29 -8.69 -2.45
C ASP A 439 11.24 -7.74 -3.17
N GLN A 440 11.02 -7.45 -4.47
CA GLN A 440 11.95 -6.61 -5.25
C GLN A 440 12.13 -5.19 -4.69
N MET A 441 11.10 -4.62 -4.05
CA MET A 441 11.22 -3.29 -3.41
C MET A 441 11.87 -3.35 -2.01
N TRP A 442 11.73 -4.45 -1.26
CA TRP A 442 12.29 -4.55 0.09
C TRP A 442 13.81 -4.81 0.08
N TRP A 443 14.34 -5.43 -0.98
CA TRP A 443 15.78 -5.66 -1.17
C TRP A 443 16.62 -4.38 -1.16
N GLN A 444 16.08 -3.23 -1.60
CA GLN A 444 16.82 -1.97 -1.66
C GLN A 444 16.96 -1.26 -0.30
N ALA A 445 16.04 -1.49 0.64
CA ALA A 445 16.12 -0.87 1.97
C ALA A 445 17.17 -1.53 2.89
N LYS A 446 17.62 -2.74 2.56
CA LYS A 446 18.57 -3.51 3.37
C LYS A 446 20.01 -3.48 2.83
N PHE A 447 20.20 -3.18 1.53
CA PHE A 447 21.52 -3.03 0.90
C PHE A 447 22.09 -1.60 0.92
N MET A 448 21.34 -0.64 1.49
CA MET A 448 21.82 0.72 1.76
C MET A 448 22.15 0.97 3.24
N ARG A 449 22.56 -0.07 3.96
CA ARG A 449 23.17 0.05 5.29
C ARG A 449 24.56 -0.55 5.30
#